data_AF-A0A4Y8R633-F1
#
_entry.id   AF-A0A4Y8R633-F1
#
_cell.length_a   1.000
_cell.length_b   1.000
_cell.length_c   1.000
_cell.angle_alpha   90.00
_cell.angle_beta   90.00
_cell.angle_gamma   90.00
#
_symmetry.space_group_name_H-M   'P 1'
#
loop_
_entity.id
_entity.type
_entity.pdbx_description
1 polymer ?
#
loop_
_entity_poly.entity_id
_entity_poly.type
_entity_poly.pdbx_seq_one_letter_code
_entity_poly.pdbx_strand_id
1 'polypeptide(L)'
;MPDAPSMLDTLPRLRSLAEVAGLVEVVRPLYVRFSGGPEQDAESVSRDHESGCLLPGLSVNPLTPEPWWDRPVEHWVARQLCQYAHLMTPERFPWLLTGEVAGRGPDSEPLLVDVVPAASLDPRVVEEAGRLYRKAFDAGDDGT
;
A
#
# COMPACT_ATOMS: atom_id res chain seq x y z
N MET A 1 -21.61 21.80 14.03
CA MET A 1 -21.69 20.33 14.12
C MET A 1 -20.29 19.83 14.39
N PRO A 2 -20.05 18.87 15.28
CA PRO A 2 -18.75 18.20 15.26
C PRO A 2 -18.64 17.50 13.90
N ASP A 3 -17.51 17.64 13.22
CA ASP A 3 -17.22 16.89 12.00
C ASP A 3 -17.41 15.40 12.29
N ALA A 4 -18.14 14.71 11.42
CA ALA A 4 -18.23 13.25 11.51
C ALA A 4 -16.82 12.67 11.46
N PRO A 5 -16.49 11.63 12.26
CA PRO A 5 -15.19 11.00 12.17
C PRO A 5 -14.95 10.53 10.73
N SER A 6 -13.78 10.86 10.18
CA SER A 6 -13.37 10.35 8.88
C SER A 6 -13.34 8.81 8.95
N MET A 7 -13.60 8.13 7.84
CA MET A 7 -13.39 6.68 7.73
C MET A 7 -11.97 6.30 8.19
N LEU A 8 -10.97 7.13 7.95
CA LEU A 8 -9.61 6.93 8.46
C LEU A 8 -9.53 6.89 10.00
N ASP A 9 -10.34 7.68 10.68
CA ASP A 9 -10.40 7.70 12.15
C ASP A 9 -11.06 6.43 12.70
N THR A 10 -11.90 5.77 11.89
CA THR A 10 -12.56 4.52 12.25
C THR A 10 -11.75 3.27 11.91
N LEU A 11 -10.77 3.40 11.00
CA LEU A 11 -9.89 2.31 10.61
C LEU A 11 -8.81 2.07 11.68
N PRO A 12 -8.38 0.81 11.88
CA PRO A 12 -7.21 0.55 12.71
C PRO A 12 -5.99 1.26 12.10
N ARG A 13 -5.31 2.05 12.93
CA ARG A 13 -4.04 2.70 12.57
C ARG A 13 -2.89 1.81 12.97
N LEU A 14 -2.24 1.18 12.00
CA LEU A 14 -1.06 0.33 12.21
C LEU A 14 0.15 1.23 12.40
N ARG A 15 0.95 0.89 13.40
CA ARG A 15 2.06 1.74 13.86
C ARG A 15 3.39 0.99 13.86
N SER A 16 3.46 -0.23 13.38
CA SER A 16 4.72 -0.95 13.21
C SER A 16 4.68 -1.81 11.96
N LEU A 17 5.85 -2.10 11.42
CA LEU A 17 5.97 -3.01 10.28
C LEU A 17 5.45 -4.42 10.62
N ALA A 18 5.66 -4.87 11.86
CA ALA A 18 5.17 -6.16 12.35
C ALA A 18 3.63 -6.24 12.35
N GLU A 19 2.95 -5.17 12.74
CA GLU A 19 1.48 -5.10 12.67
C GLU A 19 0.97 -5.20 11.22
N VAL A 20 1.66 -4.56 10.28
CA VAL A 20 1.33 -4.66 8.84
C VAL A 20 1.55 -6.09 8.34
N ALA A 21 2.67 -6.71 8.67
CA ALA A 21 2.94 -8.09 8.29
C ALA A 21 1.91 -9.06 8.88
N GLY A 22 1.53 -8.88 10.15
CA GLY A 22 0.46 -9.65 10.77
C GLY A 22 -0.88 -9.49 10.05
N LEU A 23 -1.22 -8.28 9.61
CA LEU A 23 -2.44 -8.07 8.83
C LEU A 23 -2.38 -8.73 7.45
N VAL A 24 -1.24 -8.64 6.75
CA VAL A 24 -1.01 -9.32 5.46
C VAL A 24 -1.16 -10.83 5.58
N GLU A 25 -0.80 -11.40 6.74
CA GLU A 25 -0.95 -12.83 6.95
C GLU A 25 -2.41 -13.27 7.08
N VAL A 26 -3.26 -12.42 7.66
CA VAL A 26 -4.69 -12.69 7.93
C VAL A 26 -5.59 -12.30 6.76
N VAL A 27 -5.31 -11.17 6.10
CA VAL A 27 -6.10 -10.63 5.00
C VAL A 27 -5.33 -10.79 3.71
N ARG A 28 -5.87 -11.58 2.78
CA ARG A 28 -5.28 -11.83 1.46
C ARG A 28 -6.37 -11.88 0.38
N PRO A 29 -6.19 -11.24 -0.78
CA PRO A 29 -5.07 -10.35 -1.11
C PRO A 29 -5.19 -9.00 -0.37
N LEU A 30 -4.04 -8.43 0.00
CA LEU A 30 -3.93 -7.10 0.61
C LEU A 30 -3.04 -6.21 -0.26
N TYR A 31 -3.45 -4.96 -0.37
CA TYR A 31 -2.78 -3.95 -1.18
C TYR A 31 -2.51 -2.70 -0.34
N VAL A 32 -1.58 -1.88 -0.81
CA VAL A 32 -1.31 -0.55 -0.28
C VAL A 32 -1.56 0.49 -1.36
N ARG A 33 -2.19 1.60 -0.97
CA ARG A 33 -2.36 2.78 -1.81
C ARG A 33 -1.85 4.02 -1.07
N PHE A 34 -1.26 4.93 -1.84
CA PHE A 34 -0.83 6.24 -1.37
C PHE A 34 -1.77 7.27 -1.98
N SER A 35 -2.62 7.90 -1.18
CA SER A 35 -3.60 8.90 -1.62
C SER A 35 -4.08 9.72 -0.44
N GLY A 36 -5.03 10.64 -0.64
CA GLY A 36 -5.68 11.37 0.46
C GLY A 36 -6.65 10.53 1.28
N GLY A 37 -6.78 9.23 0.99
CA GLY A 37 -7.50 8.26 1.79
C GLY A 37 -8.76 7.69 1.14
N PRO A 38 -9.44 6.78 1.85
CA PRO A 38 -10.61 6.05 1.36
C PRO A 38 -11.73 6.93 0.82
N GLU A 39 -12.06 8.04 1.50
CA GLU A 39 -13.18 8.89 1.13
C GLU A 39 -12.92 9.63 -0.18
N GLN A 40 -11.72 10.21 -0.33
CA GLN A 40 -11.33 10.87 -1.56
C GLN A 40 -11.26 9.86 -2.73
N ASP A 41 -10.80 8.64 -2.46
CA ASP A 41 -10.73 7.60 -3.48
C ASP A 41 -12.11 7.00 -3.82
N ALA A 42 -13.08 7.02 -2.90
CA ALA A 42 -14.45 6.59 -3.18
C ALA A 42 -15.18 7.53 -4.15
N GLU A 43 -14.80 8.81 -4.16
CA GLU A 43 -15.36 9.84 -5.05
C GLU A 43 -14.56 10.04 -6.34
N SER A 44 -13.44 9.33 -6.52
CA SER A 44 -12.53 9.54 -7.65
C SER A 44 -12.31 8.29 -8.50
N VAL A 45 -11.93 8.53 -9.76
CA VAL A 45 -11.53 7.48 -10.70
C VAL A 45 -10.05 7.67 -10.98
N SER A 46 -9.27 6.58 -10.90
CA SER A 46 -7.86 6.65 -11.25
C SER A 46 -7.70 6.92 -12.74
N ARG A 47 -6.67 7.69 -13.09
CA ARG A 47 -6.32 8.01 -14.48
C ARG A 47 -4.90 7.58 -14.74
N ASP A 48 -4.67 7.07 -15.94
CA ASP A 48 -3.31 6.92 -16.43
C ASP A 48 -2.67 8.31 -16.57
N HIS A 49 -1.46 8.45 -16.05
CA HIS A 49 -0.75 9.73 -16.05
C HIS A 49 -0.29 10.12 -17.46
N GLU A 50 0.13 9.15 -18.28
CA GLU A 50 0.69 9.42 -19.60
C GLU A 50 -0.40 9.70 -20.64
N SER A 51 -1.45 8.88 -20.69
CA SER A 51 -2.53 9.02 -21.68
C SER A 51 -3.73 9.84 -21.18
N GLY A 52 -3.89 10.02 -19.87
CA GLY A 52 -5.08 10.63 -19.27
C GLY A 52 -6.33 9.76 -19.28
N CYS A 53 -6.24 8.52 -19.79
CA CYS A 53 -7.35 7.58 -19.86
C CYS A 53 -7.89 7.25 -18.47
N LEU A 54 -9.21 7.04 -18.38
CA LEU A 54 -9.83 6.52 -17.18
C LEU A 54 -9.44 5.05 -16.99
N LEU A 55 -8.99 4.72 -15.79
CA LEU A 55 -8.70 3.35 -15.40
C LEU A 55 -9.98 2.68 -14.86
N PRO A 56 -10.18 1.38 -15.12
CA PRO A 56 -11.36 0.64 -14.66
C PRO A 56 -11.44 0.43 -13.14
N GLY A 57 -10.45 0.89 -12.37
CA GLY A 57 -10.39 0.74 -10.91
C GLY A 57 -9.28 1.58 -10.28
N LEU A 58 -9.15 1.50 -8.95
CA LEU A 58 -8.08 2.16 -8.21
C LEU A 58 -6.75 1.44 -8.43
N SER A 59 -5.74 2.20 -8.88
CA SER A 59 -4.36 1.72 -8.98
C SER A 59 -3.77 1.50 -7.58
N VAL A 60 -3.30 0.27 -7.31
CA VAL A 60 -2.79 -0.14 -5.99
C VAL A 60 -1.52 -0.96 -6.13
N ASN A 61 -0.74 -1.04 -5.06
CA ASN A 61 0.47 -1.85 -5.02
C ASN A 61 0.23 -3.13 -4.19
N PRO A 62 0.62 -4.32 -4.69
CA PRO A 62 0.49 -5.56 -3.94
C PRO A 62 1.29 -5.54 -2.64
N LEU A 63 0.65 -5.92 -1.53
CA LEU A 63 1.31 -6.07 -0.22
C LEU A 63 1.40 -7.53 0.24
N THR A 64 0.55 -8.40 -0.29
CA THR A 64 0.67 -9.85 -0.11
C THR A 64 1.88 -10.38 -0.91
N PRO A 65 2.77 -11.19 -0.28
CA PRO A 65 3.87 -11.82 -1.00
C PRO A 65 3.41 -12.77 -2.10
N GLU A 66 4.14 -12.77 -3.21
CA GLU A 66 3.93 -13.72 -4.29
C GLU A 66 4.30 -15.17 -3.87
N PRO A 67 3.73 -16.21 -4.49
CA PRO A 67 3.96 -17.60 -4.09
C PRO A 67 5.43 -18.07 -4.16
N TRP A 68 6.26 -17.41 -4.97
CA TRP A 68 7.68 -17.74 -5.11
C TRP A 68 8.55 -17.09 -4.02
N TRP A 69 7.98 -16.19 -3.20
CA TRP A 69 8.70 -15.54 -2.11
C TRP A 69 9.00 -16.52 -0.97
N ASP A 70 10.26 -16.76 -0.69
CA ASP A 70 10.75 -17.75 0.27
C ASP A 70 11.35 -17.12 1.55
N ARG A 71 11.16 -15.82 1.75
CA ARG A 71 11.70 -15.02 2.86
C ARG A 71 10.58 -14.56 3.81
N PRO A 72 10.91 -14.01 5.00
CA PRO A 72 9.90 -13.46 5.91
C PRO A 72 8.95 -12.47 5.22
N VAL A 73 7.67 -12.49 5.61
CA VAL A 73 6.63 -11.57 5.08
C VAL A 73 7.05 -10.11 5.30
N GLU A 74 7.62 -9.79 6.47
CA GLU A 74 8.11 -8.45 6.78
C GLU A 74 9.12 -7.91 5.76
N HIS A 75 9.96 -8.79 5.19
CA HIS A 75 10.93 -8.39 4.18
C HIS A 75 10.24 -8.00 2.86
N TRP A 76 9.18 -8.71 2.47
CA TRP A 76 8.37 -8.35 1.30
C TRP A 76 7.64 -7.04 1.53
N VAL A 77 6.95 -6.91 2.68
CA VAL A 77 6.24 -5.68 3.04
C VAL A 77 7.19 -4.49 3.06
N ALA A 78 8.38 -4.64 3.65
CA ALA A 78 9.39 -3.60 3.65
C ALA A 78 9.79 -3.20 2.22
N ARG A 79 10.07 -4.17 1.35
CA ARG A 79 10.39 -3.94 -0.06
C ARG A 79 9.30 -3.15 -0.78
N GLN A 80 8.04 -3.55 -0.62
CA GLN A 80 6.90 -2.87 -1.26
C GLN A 80 6.72 -1.44 -0.73
N LEU A 81 6.74 -1.25 0.58
CA LEU A 81 6.59 0.09 1.17
C LEU A 81 7.76 1.02 0.77
N CYS A 82 8.99 0.52 0.69
CA CYS A 82 10.14 1.31 0.25
C CYS A 82 10.03 1.70 -1.23
N GLN A 83 9.63 0.79 -2.11
CA GLN A 83 9.49 1.04 -3.54
C GLN A 83 8.59 2.25 -3.81
N TYR A 84 7.50 2.40 -3.05
CA TYR A 84 6.48 3.42 -3.27
C TYR A 84 6.51 4.56 -2.25
N ALA A 85 7.47 4.59 -1.33
CA ALA A 85 7.60 5.65 -0.32
C ALA A 85 7.69 7.06 -0.94
N HIS A 86 8.24 7.18 -2.14
CA HIS A 86 8.35 8.43 -2.89
C HIS A 86 6.99 9.04 -3.28
N LEU A 87 5.89 8.28 -3.20
CA LEU A 87 4.53 8.77 -3.46
C LEU A 87 3.92 9.52 -2.26
N MET A 88 4.57 9.46 -1.09
CA MET A 88 4.10 10.17 0.09
C MET A 88 4.28 11.68 -0.06
N THR A 89 3.22 12.42 0.25
CA THR A 89 3.21 13.89 0.39
C THR A 89 2.43 14.25 1.66
N PRO A 90 2.39 15.50 2.11
CA PRO A 90 1.53 15.89 3.23
C PRO A 90 0.04 15.52 3.03
N GLU A 91 -0.41 15.43 1.77
CA GLU A 91 -1.76 15.09 1.36
C GLU A 91 -1.93 13.62 0.93
N ARG A 92 -0.82 12.85 0.82
CA ARG A 92 -0.85 11.45 0.38
C ARG A 92 -0.13 10.57 1.37
N PHE A 93 -0.87 9.67 2.00
CA PHE A 93 -0.34 8.75 3.00
C PHE A 93 -0.72 7.30 2.64
N PRO A 94 0.04 6.31 3.16
CA PRO A 94 -0.26 4.91 2.92
C PRO A 94 -1.49 4.45 3.70
N TRP A 95 -2.37 3.73 3.03
CA TRP A 95 -3.46 2.99 3.63
C TRP A 95 -3.65 1.65 2.93
N LEU A 96 -4.22 0.69 3.65
CA LEU A 96 -4.38 -0.69 3.22
C LEU A 96 -5.82 -0.99 2.84
N LEU A 97 -5.97 -1.82 1.82
CA LEU A 97 -7.25 -2.16 1.24
C LEU A 97 -7.23 -3.54 0.59
N THR A 98 -8.42 -4.09 0.43
CA THR A 98 -8.70 -5.25 -0.42
C THR A 98 -9.85 -4.94 -1.37
N GLY A 99 -10.11 -5.80 -2.34
CA GLY A 99 -11.13 -5.61 -3.36
C GLY A 99 -10.95 -6.56 -4.53
N GLU A 100 -11.79 -6.41 -5.54
CA GLU A 100 -11.80 -7.24 -6.74
C GLU A 100 -10.92 -6.64 -7.84
N VAL A 101 -10.13 -7.48 -8.50
CA VAL A 101 -9.24 -7.02 -9.58
C VAL A 101 -10.03 -6.88 -10.88
N ALA A 102 -10.23 -5.64 -11.35
CA ALA A 102 -10.90 -5.35 -12.61
C ALA A 102 -9.94 -5.31 -13.82
N GLY A 103 -8.64 -5.18 -13.58
CA GLY A 103 -7.62 -5.13 -14.62
C GLY A 103 -6.23 -4.82 -14.08
N ARG A 104 -5.35 -4.40 -15.00
CA ARG A 104 -3.99 -3.93 -14.68
C ARG A 104 -3.72 -2.58 -15.33
N GLY A 105 -2.99 -1.73 -14.62
CA GLY A 105 -2.50 -0.46 -15.13
C GLY A 105 -1.27 -0.64 -16.04
N PRO A 106 -0.75 0.48 -16.57
CA PRO A 106 0.38 0.48 -17.51
C PRO A 106 1.66 -0.12 -16.89
N ASP A 107 1.86 0.02 -15.58
CA ASP A 107 3.00 -0.53 -14.84
C ASP A 107 2.72 -1.96 -14.34
N SER A 108 1.67 -2.60 -14.89
CA SER A 108 1.16 -3.92 -14.49
C SER A 108 0.60 -3.98 -13.07
N GLU A 109 0.36 -2.84 -12.43
CA GLU A 109 -0.21 -2.78 -11.09
C GLU A 109 -1.71 -3.15 -11.11
N PRO A 110 -2.23 -3.84 -10.08
CA PRO A 110 -3.65 -4.17 -10.03
C PRO A 110 -4.55 -2.93 -9.98
N LEU A 111 -5.68 -3.01 -10.68
CA LEU A 111 -6.75 -2.01 -10.61
C LEU A 111 -7.94 -2.60 -9.86
N LEU A 112 -8.27 -2.05 -8.70
CA LEU A 112 -9.32 -2.57 -7.84
C LEU A 112 -10.67 -1.87 -8.00
N VAL A 113 -11.73 -2.67 -7.94
CA VAL A 113 -13.11 -2.24 -7.73
C VAL A 113 -13.64 -2.86 -6.43
N ASP A 114 -14.82 -2.42 -5.99
CA ASP A 114 -15.46 -2.91 -4.75
C ASP A 114 -14.52 -2.88 -3.55
N VAL A 115 -13.79 -1.76 -3.43
CA VAL A 115 -12.71 -1.60 -2.47
C VAL A 115 -13.23 -1.56 -1.04
N VAL A 116 -12.59 -2.34 -0.18
CA VAL A 116 -12.82 -2.37 1.26
C VAL A 116 -11.55 -1.88 1.97
N PRO A 117 -11.61 -0.69 2.62
CA PRO A 117 -10.51 -0.20 3.43
C PRO A 117 -10.26 -1.10 4.64
N ALA A 118 -8.99 -1.43 4.90
CA ALA A 118 -8.60 -2.35 5.95
C ALA A 118 -7.89 -1.65 7.11
N ALA A 119 -6.98 -0.70 6.82
CA ALA A 119 -6.19 0.00 7.84
C ALA A 119 -5.53 1.28 7.30
N SER A 120 -5.14 2.19 8.18
CA SER A 120 -4.21 3.29 7.85
C SER A 120 -2.82 2.99 8.41
N LEU A 121 -1.77 3.52 7.76
CA LEU A 121 -0.39 3.36 8.23
C LEU A 121 0.13 4.67 8.81
N ASP A 122 0.71 4.57 10.01
CA ASP A 122 1.52 5.65 10.56
C ASP A 122 2.78 5.84 9.70
N PRO A 123 3.21 7.08 9.38
CA PRO A 123 4.42 7.33 8.60
C PRO A 123 5.67 6.62 9.13
N ARG A 124 5.76 6.41 10.45
CA ARG A 124 6.88 5.68 11.07
C ARG A 124 7.01 4.23 10.60
N VAL A 125 5.93 3.62 10.11
CA VAL A 125 5.96 2.27 9.52
C VAL A 125 6.81 2.25 8.25
N VAL A 126 6.72 3.30 7.43
CA VAL A 126 7.53 3.43 6.20
C VAL A 126 9.00 3.65 6.55
N GLU A 127 9.29 4.38 7.64
CA GLU A 127 10.66 4.52 8.16
C GLU A 127 11.23 3.19 8.68
N GLU A 128 10.41 2.41 9.41
CA GLU A 128 10.76 1.05 9.86
C GLU A 128 11.05 0.12 8.67
N ALA A 129 10.17 0.12 7.67
CA ALA A 129 10.37 -0.59 6.41
C ALA A 129 11.70 -0.19 5.76
N GLY A 130 12.02 1.10 5.67
CA GLY A 130 13.29 1.60 5.14
C GLY A 130 14.52 1.06 5.87
N ARG A 131 14.47 0.98 7.21
CA ARG A 131 15.56 0.41 8.01
C ARG A 131 15.71 -1.09 7.77
N LEU A 132 14.60 -1.84 7.74
CA LEU A 132 14.63 -3.28 7.51
C LEU A 132 15.09 -3.61 6.09
N TYR A 133 14.59 -2.89 5.09
CA TYR A 133 14.96 -3.09 3.70
C TYR A 133 16.47 -2.99 3.50
N ARG A 134 17.10 -1.90 3.98
CA ARG A 134 18.56 -1.74 3.92
C ARG A 134 19.30 -2.88 4.61
N LYS A 135 18.84 -3.28 5.80
CA LYS A 135 19.45 -4.39 6.55
C LYS A 135 19.33 -5.74 5.83
N ALA A 136 18.18 -5.99 5.19
CA ALA A 136 17.86 -7.29 4.60
C ALA A 136 18.33 -7.46 3.16
N PHE A 137 18.48 -6.36 2.41
CA PHE A 137 18.79 -6.36 0.98
C PHE A 137 20.02 -5.53 0.59
N ASP A 138 20.40 -4.51 1.37
CA ASP A 138 21.61 -3.70 1.13
C ASP A 138 22.81 -4.13 2.01
N ALA A 139 22.73 -5.28 2.68
CA ALA A 139 23.84 -5.86 3.42
C ALA A 139 24.83 -6.56 2.46
N GLY A 140 25.57 -5.76 1.68
CA GLY A 140 26.69 -6.21 0.85
C GLY A 140 26.49 -5.93 -0.63
N ASP A 141 26.74 -4.69 -1.03
CA ASP A 141 27.23 -4.37 -2.37
C ASP A 141 28.67 -4.91 -2.51
N ASP A 142 28.79 -6.24 -2.57
CA ASP A 142 30.00 -6.96 -3.00
C ASP A 142 29.75 -7.56 -4.41
N GLY A 143 28.91 -6.89 -5.20
CA GLY A 143 28.59 -7.25 -6.58
C GLY A 143 29.47 -6.52 -7.59
N THR A 144 30.81 -6.62 -7.44
CA THR A 144 31.76 -6.35 -8.53
C THR A 144 32.59 -7.58 -8.81
#